data_AF-A0A373J4U5-F1
#
_entry.id   AF-A0A373J4U5-F1
#
_cell.length_a   1.000
_cell.length_b   1.000
_cell.length_c   1.000
_cell.angle_alpha   90.00
_cell.angle_beta   90.00
_cell.angle_gamma   90.00
#
_symmetry.space_group_name_H-M   'P 1'
#
loop_
_entity.id
_entity.type
_entity.pdbx_description
1 polymer ?
#
loop_
_entity_poly.entity_id
_entity_poly.type
_entity_poly.pdbx_seq_one_letter_code
_entity_poly.pdbx_strand_id
1 'polypeptide(L)'
;MGKSEDDSEKSLEERLLDLKKVDIDLDLKYPFDTKKNVYDPDSSLRAWEYYFEMYYEFLSNVEEEDKNLLFEKRFGKKNKFWLSGKAYKRVVGTFCYFENKDYIWPYKLDSCWLKEGKNIGIAGDCTFNFNEKKVSHFWNVIEKDDNKENQQIKEILLLCSSMHHSPFNFSLMPTTGGLNNIKGRNALDRIDVFLNTLKNIYEKIKKNEEIEEINVTKTTGRALIHFLKCIGSFENYCKIFYQLDYEEGNKENLVQKLLDNAEEYKSIENSDQLVKYMELAVEYWEKQKEKYEKVSGTNKNQS
;
A
#
# COMPACT_ATOMS: atom_id res chain seq x y z
N MET A 1 23.81 -31.25 19.60
CA MET A 1 22.57 -30.47 19.83
C MET A 1 22.07 -30.05 18.49
N GLY A 2 21.00 -30.73 18.04
CA GLY A 2 20.53 -30.71 16.66
C GLY A 2 19.97 -29.36 16.25
N LYS A 3 20.40 -28.87 15.09
CA LYS A 3 19.57 -28.00 14.28
C LYS A 3 18.47 -28.88 13.72
N SER A 4 17.22 -28.62 14.09
CA SER A 4 16.06 -29.29 13.51
C SER A 4 15.98 -28.91 12.03
N GLU A 5 16.25 -29.91 11.18
CA GLU A 5 15.78 -30.00 9.81
C GLU A 5 14.24 -30.14 9.86
N ASP A 6 13.49 -29.03 9.81
CA ASP A 6 12.03 -29.06 9.59
C ASP A 6 11.47 -27.72 9.06
N ASP A 7 12.18 -27.08 8.13
CA ASP A 7 11.56 -26.09 7.23
C ASP A 7 11.34 -26.79 5.88
N SER A 8 10.39 -27.74 5.84
CA SER A 8 9.76 -28.10 4.57
C SER A 8 9.08 -26.84 4.03
N GLU A 9 9.35 -26.48 2.78
CA GLU A 9 8.78 -25.32 2.11
C GLU A 9 7.26 -25.32 2.26
N LYS A 10 6.73 -24.48 3.16
CA LYS A 10 5.30 -24.40 3.45
C LYS A 10 4.56 -24.09 2.16
N SER A 11 3.45 -24.79 1.94
CA SER A 11 2.57 -24.48 0.82
C SER A 11 2.03 -23.04 0.92
N LEU A 12 1.68 -22.45 -0.23
CA LEU A 12 1.10 -21.11 -0.29
C LEU A 12 -0.14 -20.95 0.60
N GLU A 13 -0.95 -22.02 0.70
CA GLU A 13 -2.12 -22.08 1.56
C GLU A 13 -1.76 -21.99 3.05
N GLU A 14 -0.77 -22.76 3.51
CA GLU A 14 -0.31 -22.74 4.90
C GLU A 14 0.23 -21.37 5.30
N ARG A 15 1.01 -20.74 4.41
CA ARG A 15 1.53 -19.38 4.61
C ARG A 15 0.42 -18.34 4.78
N LEU A 16 -0.65 -18.45 3.99
CA LEU A 16 -1.84 -17.58 4.08
C LEU A 16 -2.62 -17.79 5.38
N LEU A 17 -2.78 -19.03 5.83
CA LEU A 17 -3.45 -19.35 7.09
C LEU A 17 -2.67 -18.80 8.29
N ASP A 18 -1.34 -18.89 8.26
CA ASP A 18 -0.46 -18.30 9.28
C ASP A 18 -0.60 -16.77 9.33
N LEU A 19 -0.64 -16.09 8.18
CA LEU A 19 -0.85 -14.64 8.09
C LEU A 19 -2.19 -14.22 8.69
N LYS A 20 -3.27 -14.94 8.35
CA LYS A 20 -4.62 -14.65 8.85
C LYS A 20 -4.74 -14.76 10.36
N LYS A 21 -4.12 -15.78 10.94
CA LYS A 21 -4.13 -15.99 12.39
C LYS A 21 -3.54 -14.76 13.10
N VAL A 22 -2.43 -14.25 12.57
CA VAL A 22 -1.74 -13.09 13.14
C VAL A 22 -2.55 -11.80 12.93
N ASP A 23 -3.19 -11.62 11.78
CA ASP A 23 -4.06 -10.45 11.53
C ASP A 23 -5.23 -10.37 12.54
N ILE A 24 -5.83 -11.53 12.86
CA ILE A 24 -6.87 -11.64 13.89
C ILE A 24 -6.33 -11.24 15.27
N ASP A 25 -5.10 -11.62 15.57
CA ASP A 25 -4.42 -11.39 16.86
C ASP A 25 -3.75 -10.00 16.96
N LEU A 26 -3.89 -9.13 15.95
CA LEU A 26 -3.36 -7.77 16.01
C LEU A 26 -4.00 -6.97 17.15
N ASP A 27 -3.16 -6.56 18.11
CA ASP A 27 -3.49 -5.79 19.32
C ASP A 27 -3.70 -4.29 19.01
N LEU A 28 -4.59 -4.01 18.06
CA LEU A 28 -5.02 -2.66 17.71
C LEU A 28 -6.23 -2.25 18.54
N LYS A 29 -6.19 -1.04 19.11
CA LYS A 29 -7.23 -0.46 19.97
C LYS A 29 -8.58 -0.40 19.27
N TYR A 30 -8.60 -0.19 17.96
CA TYR A 30 -9.84 -0.12 17.18
C TYR A 30 -10.19 -1.48 16.54
N PRO A 31 -11.40 -2.03 16.80
CA PRO A 31 -11.82 -3.29 16.20
C PRO A 31 -12.15 -3.12 14.70
N PHE A 32 -12.25 -4.25 13.98
CA PHE A 32 -12.85 -4.28 12.64
C PHE A 32 -14.29 -3.75 12.71
N ASP A 33 -14.55 -2.60 12.09
CA ASP A 33 -15.85 -1.93 12.10
C ASP A 33 -16.77 -2.60 11.07
N THR A 34 -17.69 -3.45 11.52
CA THR A 34 -18.51 -4.30 10.63
C THR A 34 -19.92 -3.76 10.35
N LYS A 35 -20.35 -2.65 10.98
CA LYS A 35 -21.77 -2.21 10.90
C LYS A 35 -22.01 -0.75 10.51
N LYS A 36 -21.04 0.16 10.59
CA LYS A 36 -21.32 1.60 10.34
C LYS A 36 -20.34 2.31 9.42
N ASN A 37 -19.11 1.83 9.30
CA ASN A 37 -18.11 2.29 8.35
C ASN A 37 -17.52 1.06 7.67
N VAL A 38 -17.42 1.05 6.34
CA VAL A 38 -16.71 -0.02 5.63
C VAL A 38 -15.25 0.06 6.07
N TYR A 39 -14.68 -1.04 6.59
CA TYR A 39 -13.25 -1.09 6.88
C TYR A 39 -12.49 -1.00 5.56
N ASP A 40 -11.77 0.10 5.38
CA ASP A 40 -11.10 0.48 4.14
C ASP A 40 -9.76 1.15 4.52
N PRO A 41 -8.68 0.94 3.73
CA PRO A 41 -7.38 1.56 3.99
C PRO A 41 -7.45 3.08 4.17
N ASP A 42 -8.34 3.77 3.45
CA ASP A 42 -8.35 5.25 3.43
C ASP A 42 -9.27 5.92 4.46
N SER A 43 -10.07 5.13 5.20
CA SER A 43 -11.17 5.69 6.01
C SER A 43 -11.45 4.99 7.33
N SER A 44 -10.77 3.87 7.64
CA SER A 44 -10.94 3.19 8.93
C SER A 44 -9.94 3.68 9.98
N LEU A 45 -10.42 3.86 11.22
CA LEU A 45 -9.56 4.26 12.35
C LEU A 45 -8.50 3.19 12.65
N ARG A 46 -8.85 1.91 12.48
CA ARG A 46 -7.93 0.78 12.62
C ARG A 46 -6.79 0.84 11.59
N ALA A 47 -7.04 1.25 10.35
CA ALA A 47 -5.96 1.45 9.37
C ALA A 47 -5.02 2.58 9.78
N TRP A 48 -5.54 3.70 10.30
CA TRP A 48 -4.72 4.83 10.74
C TRP A 48 -3.89 4.52 11.99
N GLU A 49 -4.45 3.75 12.93
CA GLU A 49 -3.69 3.23 14.06
C GLU A 49 -2.47 2.42 13.58
N TYR A 50 -2.70 1.49 12.64
CA TYR A 50 -1.63 0.72 12.01
C TYR A 50 -0.62 1.63 11.26
N TYR A 51 -1.07 2.67 10.56
CA TYR A 51 -0.16 3.59 9.88
C TYR A 51 0.72 4.36 10.86
N PHE A 52 0.19 4.85 11.98
CA PHE A 52 1.00 5.56 12.97
C PHE A 52 2.08 4.68 13.60
N GLU A 53 1.82 3.38 13.72
CA GLU A 53 2.80 2.42 14.21
C GLU A 53 3.85 2.09 13.13
N MET A 54 3.42 1.68 11.94
CA MET A 54 4.31 1.19 10.88
C MET A 54 5.08 2.29 10.15
N TYR A 55 4.48 3.47 10.04
CA TYR A 55 5.07 4.64 9.39
C TYR A 55 5.55 5.65 10.44
N TYR A 56 5.93 5.20 11.64
CA TYR A 56 6.35 6.09 12.74
C TYR A 56 7.46 7.07 12.30
N GLU A 57 8.50 6.63 11.60
CA GLU A 57 9.55 7.54 11.11
C GLU A 57 8.98 8.65 10.20
N PHE A 58 7.95 8.32 9.41
CA PHE A 58 7.27 9.22 8.50
C PHE A 58 6.13 10.03 9.15
N LEU A 59 5.57 9.59 10.29
CA LEU A 59 4.39 10.20 10.93
C LEU A 59 4.63 10.68 12.37
N SER A 60 5.85 10.54 12.90
CA SER A 60 6.22 10.86 14.29
C SER A 60 5.96 12.31 14.68
N ASN A 61 6.02 13.23 13.72
CA ASN A 61 5.81 14.66 13.93
C ASN A 61 4.32 15.07 13.85
N VAL A 62 3.40 14.12 13.65
CA VAL A 62 1.97 14.41 13.78
C VAL A 62 1.66 14.58 15.28
N GLU A 63 1.27 15.79 15.65
CA GLU A 63 0.93 16.14 17.03
C GLU A 63 -0.21 15.28 17.57
N GLU A 64 -0.20 15.00 18.87
CA GLU A 64 -1.20 14.13 19.49
C GLU A 64 -2.60 14.74 19.40
N GLU A 65 -2.73 16.07 19.42
CA GLU A 65 -3.98 16.77 19.13
C GLU A 65 -4.49 16.48 17.73
N ASP A 66 -3.62 16.48 16.72
CA ASP A 66 -3.98 16.19 15.32
C ASP A 66 -4.37 14.73 15.12
N LYS A 67 -3.68 13.79 15.80
CA LYS A 67 -4.11 12.39 15.85
C LYS A 67 -5.50 12.29 16.47
N ASN A 68 -5.70 12.89 17.64
CA ASN A 68 -7.00 12.87 18.34
C ASN A 68 -8.12 13.48 17.49
N LEU A 69 -7.84 14.54 16.71
CA LEU A 69 -8.77 15.12 15.74
C LEU A 69 -9.20 14.10 14.67
N LEU A 70 -8.30 13.24 14.17
CA LEU A 70 -8.67 12.14 13.26
C LEU A 70 -9.69 11.18 13.91
N PHE A 71 -9.57 10.96 15.22
CA PHE A 71 -10.43 10.06 16.00
C PHE A 71 -11.69 10.74 16.57
N GLU A 72 -11.81 12.07 16.53
CA GLU A 72 -12.99 12.79 17.01
C GLU A 72 -14.21 12.66 16.06
N LYS A 73 -15.39 12.42 16.66
CA LYS A 73 -16.70 12.42 15.96
C LYS A 73 -17.09 13.79 15.37
N ARG A 74 -16.35 14.86 15.68
CA ARG A 74 -16.65 16.26 15.34
C ARG A 74 -16.21 16.71 13.95
N PHE A 75 -15.64 15.84 13.11
CA PHE A 75 -15.52 16.10 11.66
C PHE A 75 -16.91 16.03 10.98
N GLY A 76 -17.77 16.96 11.38
CA GLY A 76 -19.12 17.16 10.91
C GLY A 76 -19.14 17.95 9.60
N LYS A 77 -19.78 17.35 8.59
CA LYS A 77 -20.39 17.97 7.40
C LYS A 77 -19.51 18.76 6.41
N LYS A 78 -18.37 19.36 6.78
CA LYS A 78 -17.60 20.25 5.87
C LYS A 78 -16.38 19.62 5.19
N ASN A 79 -15.77 18.58 5.77
CA ASN A 79 -14.59 17.90 5.21
C ASN A 79 -14.94 16.47 4.75
N LYS A 80 -15.93 16.34 3.86
CA LYS A 80 -16.32 15.07 3.25
C LYS A 80 -15.96 15.09 1.76
N PHE A 81 -15.18 14.13 1.31
CA PHE A 81 -15.18 13.78 -0.12
C PHE A 81 -16.47 13.00 -0.40
N TRP A 82 -17.21 13.41 -1.44
CA TRP A 82 -18.47 12.79 -1.84
C TRP A 82 -18.24 11.89 -3.05
N LEU A 83 -18.57 10.61 -2.93
CA LEU A 83 -18.76 9.69 -4.05
C LEU A 83 -20.11 8.98 -3.82
N SER A 84 -21.00 9.07 -4.81
CA SER A 84 -22.27 8.31 -4.90
C SER A 84 -23.20 8.32 -3.66
N GLY A 85 -23.37 9.46 -3.01
CA GLY A 85 -24.47 9.66 -2.04
C GLY A 85 -24.30 9.00 -0.67
N LYS A 86 -23.15 8.38 -0.39
CA LYS A 86 -22.77 7.88 0.94
C LYS A 86 -21.58 8.67 1.47
N ALA A 87 -21.67 9.13 2.72
CA ALA A 87 -20.61 9.89 3.36
C ALA A 87 -19.54 8.93 3.90
N TYR A 88 -18.41 8.79 3.19
CA TYR A 88 -17.22 8.10 3.70
C TYR A 88 -16.25 9.15 4.25
N LYS A 89 -15.72 8.93 5.46
CA LYS A 89 -14.68 9.77 6.05
C LYS A 89 -13.34 9.32 5.46
N ARG A 90 -13.06 9.64 4.20
CA ARG A 90 -11.68 9.53 3.70
C ARG A 90 -10.81 10.43 4.56
N VAL A 91 -9.92 9.83 5.31
CA VAL A 91 -8.89 10.58 6.03
C VAL A 91 -7.79 10.82 5.02
N VAL A 92 -7.91 11.93 4.30
CA VAL A 92 -6.81 12.43 3.48
C VAL A 92 -6.10 13.47 4.33
N GLY A 93 -4.92 13.13 4.81
CA GLY A 93 -4.04 14.13 5.40
C GLY A 93 -3.39 14.93 4.28
N THR A 94 -3.35 16.25 4.41
CA THR A 94 -2.45 17.09 3.61
C THR A 94 -1.21 17.31 4.44
N PHE A 95 -0.02 17.06 3.90
CA PHE A 95 1.22 17.05 4.68
C PHE A 95 2.22 18.06 4.13
N CYS A 96 2.71 18.93 5.00
CA CYS A 96 3.86 19.79 4.70
C CYS A 96 5.12 18.92 4.58
N TYR A 97 5.86 19.04 3.48
CA TYR A 97 7.17 18.40 3.29
C TYR A 97 8.29 19.43 3.07
N PHE A 98 8.00 20.71 3.32
CA PHE A 98 8.95 21.81 3.17
C PHE A 98 8.65 22.96 4.15
N GLU A 99 9.59 23.27 5.03
CA GLU A 99 9.60 24.51 5.82
C GLU A 99 11.02 25.11 5.74
N ASN A 100 11.12 26.34 5.22
CA ASN A 100 12.36 27.16 5.25
C ASN A 100 13.59 26.72 4.42
N LYS A 101 13.42 26.22 3.19
CA LYS A 101 14.52 25.99 2.20
C LYS A 101 15.54 24.89 2.54
N ASP A 102 15.49 24.32 3.73
CA ASP A 102 16.27 23.15 4.11
C ASP A 102 15.43 21.87 4.02
N TYR A 103 16.06 20.76 3.58
CA TYR A 103 15.44 19.42 3.55
C TYR A 103 15.24 18.93 4.98
N ILE A 104 14.19 19.41 5.63
CA ILE A 104 13.78 18.90 6.92
C ILE A 104 12.58 17.99 6.65
N TRP A 105 12.59 16.82 7.30
CA TRP A 105 11.48 15.88 7.37
C TRP A 105 10.49 16.20 8.53
N PRO A 106 9.94 17.42 8.80
CA PRO A 106 8.86 17.54 9.75
C PRO A 106 7.53 17.50 8.99
N TYR A 107 6.86 16.35 9.08
CA TYR A 107 5.48 16.16 8.65
C TYR A 107 4.54 16.89 9.59
N LYS A 108 3.74 17.82 9.07
CA LYS A 108 2.63 18.45 9.79
C LYS A 108 1.35 18.26 9.00
N LEU A 109 0.27 17.92 9.68
CA LEU A 109 -1.06 17.89 9.09
C LEU A 109 -1.47 19.34 8.76
N ASP A 110 -1.59 19.67 7.47
CA ASP A 110 -1.95 21.02 7.03
C ASP A 110 -3.44 21.17 6.73
N SER A 111 -3.92 22.39 6.96
CA SER A 111 -5.27 22.85 6.71
C SER A 111 -5.52 23.21 5.23
N CYS A 112 -6.45 22.47 4.63
CA CYS A 112 -7.35 22.80 3.52
C CYS A 112 -6.84 23.40 2.19
N TRP A 113 -5.56 23.73 1.98
CA TRP A 113 -5.10 24.29 0.69
C TRP A 113 -3.80 23.67 0.19
N LEU A 114 -3.87 23.00 -0.97
CA LEU A 114 -2.72 22.48 -1.68
C LEU A 114 -1.88 23.64 -2.25
N LYS A 115 -0.59 23.68 -1.90
CA LYS A 115 0.39 24.61 -2.47
C LYS A 115 1.58 23.80 -3.00
N GLU A 116 1.94 24.06 -4.26
CA GLU A 116 3.11 23.47 -4.91
C GLU A 116 4.37 23.73 -4.07
N GLY A 117 5.22 22.70 -3.91
CA GLY A 117 6.44 22.78 -3.10
C GLY A 117 6.21 22.90 -1.59
N LYS A 118 4.96 22.79 -1.12
CA LYS A 118 4.64 22.84 0.31
C LYS A 118 3.96 21.56 0.76
N ASN A 119 2.87 21.18 0.08
CA ASN A 119 1.98 20.14 0.60
C ASN A 119 1.63 19.05 -0.39
N ILE A 120 1.48 17.82 0.11
CA ILE A 120 0.92 16.69 -0.65
C ILE A 120 -0.18 16.00 0.17
N GLY A 121 -1.30 15.69 -0.48
CA GLY A 121 -2.31 14.80 0.08
C GLY A 121 -1.81 13.35 0.07
N ILE A 122 -1.93 12.64 1.20
CA ILE A 122 -1.61 11.22 1.35
C ILE A 122 -2.85 10.52 1.94
N ALA A 123 -3.13 9.32 1.48
CA ALA A 123 -4.18 8.46 2.00
C ALA A 123 -3.73 7.00 2.00
N GLY A 124 -4.50 6.14 2.67
CA GLY A 124 -4.32 4.71 2.59
C GLY A 124 -4.60 4.18 1.18
N ASP A 125 -3.85 3.15 0.78
CA ASP A 125 -4.05 2.36 -0.44
C ASP A 125 -4.01 0.86 -0.10
N CYS A 126 -4.75 0.09 -0.89
CA CYS A 126 -4.66 -1.37 -0.87
C CYS A 126 -3.58 -1.81 -1.86
N THR A 127 -2.48 -2.35 -1.35
CA THR A 127 -1.30 -2.69 -2.17
C THR A 127 -1.68 -3.75 -3.22
N PHE A 128 -2.11 -4.94 -2.79
CA PHE A 128 -2.63 -5.98 -3.66
C PHE A 128 -4.17 -5.97 -3.69
N ASN A 129 -4.75 -5.63 -4.83
CA ASN A 129 -6.18 -5.44 -4.96
C ASN A 129 -6.92 -6.77 -5.26
N PHE A 130 -7.40 -7.45 -4.22
CA PHE A 130 -8.27 -8.62 -4.30
C PHE A 130 -9.73 -8.31 -3.91
N ASN A 131 -10.26 -7.16 -4.34
CA ASN A 131 -11.67 -6.86 -4.17
C ASN A 131 -12.56 -7.79 -5.02
N GLU A 132 -13.86 -7.80 -4.71
CA GLU A 132 -14.86 -8.67 -5.35
C GLU A 132 -14.80 -8.66 -6.89
N LYS A 133 -14.62 -7.48 -7.50
CA LYS A 133 -14.54 -7.35 -8.96
C LYS A 133 -13.27 -7.98 -9.53
N LYS A 134 -12.12 -7.76 -8.87
CA LYS A 134 -10.84 -8.34 -9.31
C LYS A 134 -10.83 -9.86 -9.08
N VAL A 135 -11.37 -10.33 -7.95
CA VAL A 135 -11.52 -11.76 -7.67
C VAL A 135 -12.41 -12.43 -8.71
N SER A 136 -13.53 -11.82 -9.09
CA SER A 136 -14.39 -12.33 -10.16
C SER A 136 -13.65 -12.44 -11.49
N HIS A 137 -12.76 -11.48 -11.80
CA HIS A 137 -11.91 -11.55 -12.99
C HIS A 137 -10.93 -12.72 -12.90
N PHE A 138 -10.20 -12.86 -11.79
CA PHE A 138 -9.25 -13.95 -11.56
C PHE A 138 -9.92 -15.33 -11.56
N TRP A 139 -11.13 -15.42 -11.01
CA TRP A 139 -11.93 -16.64 -11.05
C TRP A 139 -12.22 -17.09 -12.49
N ASN A 140 -12.58 -16.15 -13.36
CA ASN A 140 -12.79 -16.43 -14.78
C ASN A 140 -11.51 -16.83 -15.52
N VAL A 141 -10.34 -16.35 -15.09
CA VAL A 141 -9.04 -16.79 -15.63
C VAL A 141 -8.84 -18.27 -15.31
N ILE A 142 -9.05 -18.66 -14.05
CA ILE A 142 -8.91 -20.06 -13.60
C ILE A 142 -9.90 -20.97 -14.35
N GLU A 143 -11.16 -20.57 -14.50
CA GLU A 143 -12.18 -21.40 -15.17
C GLU A 143 -11.93 -21.65 -16.66
N LYS A 144 -11.20 -20.74 -17.32
CA LYS A 144 -10.86 -20.88 -18.74
C LYS A 144 -9.59 -21.69 -18.96
N ASP A 145 -8.82 -21.93 -17.91
CA ASP A 145 -7.55 -22.63 -17.98
C ASP A 145 -7.76 -24.13 -17.72
N ASP A 146 -7.11 -24.98 -18.52
CA ASP A 146 -7.19 -26.44 -18.37
C ASP A 146 -6.11 -26.93 -17.40
N ASN A 147 -6.22 -26.50 -16.13
CA ASN A 147 -5.29 -26.84 -15.07
C ASN A 147 -5.97 -27.75 -14.02
N LYS A 148 -5.31 -28.87 -13.68
CA LYS A 148 -5.79 -29.87 -12.71
C LYS A 148 -5.91 -29.32 -11.29
N GLU A 149 -5.16 -28.26 -10.99
CA GLU A 149 -5.08 -27.62 -9.66
C GLU A 149 -6.08 -26.47 -9.50
N ASN A 150 -6.95 -26.22 -10.49
CA ASN A 150 -7.90 -25.10 -10.48
C ASN A 150 -8.72 -24.97 -9.19
N GLN A 151 -9.11 -26.08 -8.56
CA GLN A 151 -9.84 -26.04 -7.30
C GLN A 151 -8.99 -25.48 -6.15
N GLN A 152 -7.74 -25.92 -6.03
CA GLN A 152 -6.80 -25.42 -5.03
C GLN A 152 -6.45 -23.94 -5.29
N ILE A 153 -6.25 -23.55 -6.55
CA ILE A 153 -5.99 -22.14 -6.92
C ILE A 153 -7.17 -21.24 -6.55
N LYS A 154 -8.42 -21.71 -6.71
CA LYS A 154 -9.62 -20.99 -6.25
C LYS A 154 -9.66 -20.81 -4.73
N GLU A 155 -9.28 -21.83 -3.97
CA GLU A 155 -9.21 -21.76 -2.50
C GLU A 155 -8.15 -20.73 -2.05
N ILE A 156 -6.97 -20.77 -2.66
CA ILE A 156 -5.90 -19.78 -2.43
C ILE A 156 -6.37 -18.36 -2.80
N LEU A 157 -7.06 -18.19 -3.93
CA LEU A 157 -7.62 -16.89 -4.34
C LEU A 157 -8.60 -16.33 -3.30
N LEU A 158 -9.45 -17.17 -2.70
CA LEU A 158 -10.37 -16.76 -1.64
C LEU A 158 -9.61 -16.36 -0.36
N LEU A 159 -8.52 -17.06 -0.04
CA LEU A 159 -7.63 -16.66 1.07
C LEU A 159 -6.97 -15.31 0.79
N CYS A 160 -6.43 -15.07 -0.41
CA CYS A 160 -5.91 -13.76 -0.82
C CYS A 160 -6.99 -12.66 -0.76
N SER A 161 -8.22 -12.96 -1.18
CA SER A 161 -9.35 -12.02 -1.10
C SER A 161 -9.66 -11.59 0.33
N SER A 162 -9.62 -12.51 1.28
CA SER A 162 -9.80 -12.13 2.69
C SER A 162 -8.66 -11.31 3.28
N MET A 163 -7.46 -11.33 2.68
CA MET A 163 -6.35 -10.44 3.04
C MET A 163 -6.49 -9.05 2.39
N HIS A 164 -7.45 -8.84 1.49
CA HIS A 164 -7.66 -7.54 0.81
C HIS A 164 -7.76 -6.38 1.80
N HIS A 165 -8.47 -6.61 2.89
CA HIS A 165 -8.69 -5.70 4.00
C HIS A 165 -7.85 -6.08 5.24
N SER A 166 -6.67 -6.66 5.05
CA SER A 166 -5.71 -6.83 6.14
C SER A 166 -4.88 -5.54 6.30
N PRO A 167 -4.56 -5.09 7.53
CA PRO A 167 -3.54 -4.06 7.75
C PRO A 167 -2.21 -4.39 7.04
N PHE A 168 -1.82 -5.67 6.95
CA PHE A 168 -0.62 -6.08 6.23
C PHE A 168 -0.69 -5.82 4.73
N ASN A 169 -1.88 -5.65 4.16
CA ASN A 169 -2.06 -5.29 2.75
C ASN A 169 -2.22 -3.78 2.53
N PHE A 170 -2.09 -2.98 3.59
CA PHE A 170 -2.29 -1.55 3.53
C PHE A 170 -0.96 -0.81 3.41
N SER A 171 -0.98 0.22 2.58
CA SER A 171 0.13 1.14 2.39
C SER A 171 -0.37 2.59 2.41
N LEU A 172 0.54 3.55 2.46
CA LEU A 172 0.23 4.96 2.20
C LEU A 172 0.60 5.31 0.75
N MET A 173 -0.16 6.23 0.15
CA MET A 173 0.13 6.73 -1.20
C MET A 173 -0.24 8.22 -1.33
N PRO A 174 0.57 9.01 -2.07
CA PRO A 174 0.17 10.34 -2.54
C PRO A 174 -1.12 10.30 -3.37
N THR A 175 -2.12 11.07 -2.95
CA THR A 175 -3.37 11.28 -3.69
C THR A 175 -3.31 12.52 -4.58
N THR A 176 -2.48 13.50 -4.20
CA THR A 176 -2.27 14.71 -5.02
C THR A 176 -1.49 14.36 -6.29
N GLY A 177 -1.93 14.88 -7.43
CA GLY A 177 -1.34 14.59 -8.74
C GLY A 177 -1.82 13.27 -9.35
N GLY A 178 -2.62 12.48 -8.62
CA GLY A 178 -3.34 11.33 -9.17
C GLY A 178 -2.48 10.07 -9.31
N LEU A 179 -1.53 9.84 -8.41
CA LEU A 179 -0.71 8.62 -8.44
C LEU A 179 -1.55 7.35 -8.22
N ASN A 180 -2.59 7.44 -7.39
CA ASN A 180 -3.64 6.43 -7.24
C ASN A 180 -4.38 6.15 -8.56
N ASN A 181 -4.58 7.17 -9.41
CA ASN A 181 -5.17 6.98 -10.72
C ASN A 181 -4.19 6.30 -11.69
N ILE A 182 -2.88 6.55 -11.56
CA ILE A 182 -1.85 5.86 -12.35
C ILE A 182 -1.89 4.36 -12.02
N LYS A 183 -1.94 3.98 -10.74
CA LYS A 183 -2.15 2.58 -10.32
C LYS A 183 -3.44 2.01 -10.92
N GLY A 184 -4.54 2.76 -10.85
CA GLY A 184 -5.85 2.36 -11.38
C GLY A 184 -6.01 2.39 -12.91
N ARG A 185 -5.01 2.85 -13.69
CA ARG A 185 -5.05 2.74 -15.17
C ARG A 185 -4.91 1.29 -15.62
N ASN A 186 -4.20 0.48 -14.84
CA ASN A 186 -4.23 -0.97 -15.04
C ASN A 186 -5.59 -1.49 -14.57
N ALA A 187 -6.31 -2.25 -15.41
CA ALA A 187 -7.66 -2.71 -15.10
C ALA A 187 -7.76 -3.60 -13.85
N LEU A 188 -6.64 -4.09 -13.32
CA LEU A 188 -6.53 -4.91 -12.12
C LEU A 188 -5.85 -4.20 -10.94
N ASP A 189 -5.45 -2.94 -11.12
CA ASP A 189 -4.73 -2.11 -10.13
C ASP A 189 -3.47 -2.81 -9.58
N ARG A 190 -2.80 -3.61 -10.42
CA ARG A 190 -1.67 -4.44 -9.98
C ARG A 190 -0.49 -3.59 -9.51
N ILE A 191 0.05 -3.92 -8.34
CA ILE A 191 1.15 -3.18 -7.72
C ILE A 191 2.46 -3.29 -8.51
N ASP A 192 2.74 -4.46 -9.07
CA ASP A 192 3.93 -4.70 -9.90
C ASP A 192 3.99 -3.76 -11.11
N VAL A 193 2.88 -3.66 -11.86
CA VAL A 193 2.75 -2.74 -13.02
C VAL A 193 2.87 -1.29 -12.57
N PHE A 194 2.29 -0.94 -11.42
CA PHE A 194 2.42 0.40 -10.85
C PHE A 194 3.86 0.73 -10.47
N LEU A 195 4.58 -0.18 -9.79
CA LEU A 195 5.97 0.02 -9.41
C LEU A 195 6.87 0.14 -10.63
N ASN A 196 6.65 -0.67 -11.67
CA ASN A 196 7.38 -0.53 -12.92
C ASN A 196 7.14 0.84 -13.59
N THR A 197 5.88 1.29 -13.60
CA THR A 197 5.53 2.65 -14.09
C THR A 197 6.22 3.73 -13.25
N LEU A 198 6.24 3.58 -11.93
CA LEU A 198 6.86 4.54 -11.02
C LEU A 198 8.39 4.58 -11.19
N LYS A 199 9.04 3.43 -11.38
CA LYS A 199 10.48 3.34 -11.69
C LYS A 199 10.80 4.14 -12.96
N ASN A 200 9.99 3.98 -14.02
CA ASN A 200 10.13 4.74 -15.26
C ASN A 200 9.92 6.25 -15.05
N ILE A 201 8.98 6.67 -14.19
CA ILE A 201 8.79 8.07 -13.82
C ILE A 201 10.06 8.62 -13.15
N TYR A 202 10.67 7.90 -12.21
CA TYR A 202 11.92 8.33 -11.57
C TYR A 202 13.09 8.44 -12.55
N GLU A 203 13.21 7.50 -13.50
CA GLU A 203 14.23 7.57 -14.55
C GLU A 203 14.05 8.81 -15.45
N LYS A 204 12.81 9.12 -15.84
CA LYS A 204 12.48 10.35 -16.58
C LYS A 204 12.78 11.61 -15.76
N ILE A 205 12.45 11.62 -14.47
CA ILE A 205 12.81 12.72 -13.55
C ILE A 205 14.33 12.96 -13.54
N LYS A 206 15.12 11.89 -13.42
CA LYS A 206 16.59 11.94 -13.37
C LYS A 206 17.20 12.46 -14.67
N LYS A 207 16.64 12.07 -15.81
CA LYS A 207 17.06 12.52 -17.16
C LYS A 207 16.47 13.87 -17.56
N ASN A 208 15.60 14.44 -16.73
CA ASN A 208 14.83 15.66 -17.02
C ASN A 208 14.01 15.54 -18.33
N GLU A 209 13.42 14.36 -18.54
CA GLU A 209 12.55 14.02 -19.67
C GLU A 209 11.08 14.35 -19.37
N GLU A 210 10.24 14.34 -20.41
CA GLU A 210 8.80 14.53 -20.26
C GLU A 210 8.13 13.33 -19.57
N ILE A 211 7.22 13.62 -18.63
CA ILE A 211 6.54 12.62 -17.80
C ILE A 211 5.05 12.62 -18.17
N GLU A 212 4.71 11.93 -19.24
CA GLU A 212 3.35 11.84 -19.79
C GLU A 212 2.35 11.18 -18.82
N GLU A 213 2.83 10.35 -17.90
CA GLU A 213 2.02 9.65 -16.93
C GLU A 213 1.31 10.62 -15.98
N ILE A 214 1.95 11.75 -15.68
CA ILE A 214 1.50 12.76 -14.72
C ILE A 214 1.11 14.05 -15.47
N ASN A 215 -0.10 14.56 -15.24
CA ASN A 215 -0.54 15.79 -15.87
C ASN A 215 0.13 17.03 -15.22
N VAL A 216 1.32 17.38 -15.69
CA VAL A 216 2.13 18.52 -15.21
C VAL A 216 1.57 19.89 -15.59
N THR A 217 0.56 19.98 -16.47
CA THR A 217 -0.13 21.26 -16.72
C THR A 217 -0.95 21.71 -15.51
N LYS A 218 -1.36 20.76 -14.66
CA LYS A 218 -2.08 21.03 -13.41
C LYS A 218 -1.09 21.24 -12.26
N THR A 219 -1.38 22.21 -11.38
CA THR A 219 -0.61 22.46 -10.15
C THR A 219 -0.46 21.20 -9.29
N THR A 220 -1.47 20.33 -9.26
CA THR A 220 -1.42 19.05 -8.54
C THR A 220 -0.41 18.07 -9.13
N GLY A 221 -0.23 18.04 -10.46
CA GLY A 221 0.77 17.20 -11.12
C GLY A 221 2.18 17.72 -10.88
N ARG A 222 2.38 19.04 -10.94
CA ARG A 222 3.67 19.67 -10.60
C ARG A 222 4.05 19.44 -9.14
N ALA A 223 3.09 19.54 -8.22
CA ALA A 223 3.30 19.22 -6.81
C ALA A 223 3.73 17.76 -6.60
N LEU A 224 3.15 16.81 -7.35
CA LEU A 224 3.56 15.41 -7.30
C LEU A 224 4.99 15.20 -7.83
N ILE A 225 5.35 15.80 -8.98
CA ILE A 225 6.73 15.71 -9.51
C ILE A 225 7.74 16.28 -8.52
N HIS A 226 7.43 17.45 -7.95
CA HIS A 226 8.28 18.06 -6.94
C HIS A 226 8.43 17.16 -5.70
N PHE A 227 7.31 16.59 -5.23
CA PHE A 227 7.32 15.64 -4.12
C PHE A 227 8.20 14.40 -4.41
N LEU A 228 8.08 13.78 -5.59
CA LEU A 228 8.91 12.63 -5.97
C LEU A 228 10.41 13.02 -6.04
N LYS A 229 10.73 14.22 -6.54
CA LYS A 229 12.11 14.75 -6.49
C LYS A 229 12.63 14.91 -5.04
N CYS A 230 11.76 15.27 -4.09
CA CYS A 230 12.14 15.36 -2.67
C CYS A 230 12.35 13.99 -2.04
N ILE A 231 11.56 12.97 -2.41
CA ILE A 231 11.82 11.58 -2.02
C ILE A 231 13.16 11.08 -2.58
N GLY A 232 13.55 11.61 -3.74
CA GLY A 232 14.89 11.51 -4.29
C GLY A 232 15.09 10.32 -5.22
N SER A 233 14.58 9.15 -4.86
CA SER A 233 14.75 7.94 -5.68
C SER A 233 13.58 6.96 -5.58
N PHE A 234 13.53 6.00 -6.51
CA PHE A 234 12.55 4.93 -6.52
C PHE A 234 12.73 3.99 -5.31
N GLU A 235 13.97 3.68 -4.96
CA GLU A 235 14.35 2.89 -3.78
C GLU A 235 13.79 3.53 -2.50
N ASN A 236 14.00 4.84 -2.33
CA ASN A 236 13.48 5.58 -1.18
C ASN A 236 11.95 5.54 -1.16
N TYR A 237 11.30 5.69 -2.31
CA TYR A 237 9.84 5.59 -2.38
C TYR A 237 9.34 4.21 -1.92
N CYS A 238 9.94 3.13 -2.44
CA CYS A 238 9.62 1.76 -2.02
C CYS A 238 9.82 1.56 -0.52
N LYS A 239 10.94 2.04 0.01
CA LYS A 239 11.26 1.95 1.44
C LYS A 239 10.28 2.71 2.32
N ILE A 240 9.86 3.89 1.90
CA ILE A 240 8.95 4.73 2.70
C ILE A 240 7.52 4.24 2.59
N PHE A 241 6.99 4.09 1.38
CA PHE A 241 5.56 3.87 1.15
C PHE A 241 5.15 2.41 1.17
N TYR A 242 6.03 1.51 0.75
CA TYR A 242 5.79 0.07 0.77
C TYR A 242 6.61 -0.66 1.82
N GLN A 243 7.52 0.02 2.52
CA GLN A 243 8.34 -0.56 3.57
C GLN A 243 9.22 -1.73 3.08
N LEU A 244 9.56 -1.69 1.79
CA LEU A 244 10.43 -2.64 1.12
C LEU A 244 11.78 -2.01 0.84
N ASP A 245 12.85 -2.61 1.34
CA ASP A 245 14.18 -2.31 0.85
C ASP A 245 14.28 -2.82 -0.59
N TYR A 246 14.91 -2.03 -1.47
CA TYR A 246 15.13 -2.37 -2.87
C TYR A 246 16.60 -2.21 -3.21
N GLU A 247 17.19 -3.30 -3.70
CA GLU A 247 18.53 -3.34 -4.26
C GLU A 247 18.42 -3.81 -5.70
N GLU A 248 18.72 -2.91 -6.65
CA GLU A 248 18.59 -3.21 -8.07
C GLU A 248 19.48 -4.40 -8.47
N GLY A 249 18.91 -5.34 -9.23
CA GLY A 249 19.60 -6.53 -9.71
C GLY A 249 19.69 -7.69 -8.72
N ASN A 250 19.23 -7.51 -7.47
CA ASN A 250 19.09 -8.60 -6.51
C ASN A 250 17.78 -9.37 -6.77
N LYS A 251 17.85 -10.53 -7.42
CA LYS A 251 16.66 -11.32 -7.79
C LYS A 251 15.86 -11.88 -6.61
N GLU A 252 16.48 -11.98 -5.43
CA GLU A 252 15.77 -12.40 -4.22
C GLU A 252 14.98 -11.24 -3.60
N ASN A 253 15.22 -10.01 -4.04
CA ASN A 253 14.51 -8.83 -3.57
C ASN A 253 13.07 -8.80 -4.10
N LEU A 254 12.09 -8.62 -3.21
CA LEU A 254 10.67 -8.59 -3.58
C LEU A 254 10.33 -7.48 -4.60
N VAL A 255 10.93 -6.29 -4.49
CA VAL A 255 10.70 -5.22 -5.46
C VAL A 255 11.24 -5.64 -6.83
N GLN A 256 12.41 -6.30 -6.90
CA GLN A 256 12.92 -6.84 -8.16
C GLN A 256 11.97 -7.92 -8.73
N LYS A 257 11.51 -8.86 -7.91
CA LYS A 257 10.53 -9.88 -8.34
C LYS A 257 9.23 -9.27 -8.88
N LEU A 258 8.75 -8.19 -8.25
CA LEU A 258 7.59 -7.44 -8.73
C LEU A 258 7.87 -6.79 -10.10
N LEU A 259 9.02 -6.15 -10.26
CA LEU A 259 9.42 -5.56 -11.55
C LEU A 259 9.51 -6.62 -12.65
N ASP A 260 10.19 -7.73 -12.36
CA ASP A 260 10.33 -8.87 -13.29
C ASP A 260 8.95 -9.43 -13.69
N ASN A 261 8.02 -9.58 -12.73
CA ASN A 261 6.66 -10.04 -12.99
C ASN A 261 5.86 -9.07 -13.88
N ALA A 262 6.05 -7.76 -13.73
CA ALA A 262 5.43 -6.76 -14.58
C ALA A 262 6.00 -6.73 -16.01
N GLU A 263 7.31 -6.97 -16.15
CA GLU A 263 7.99 -7.06 -17.44
C GLU A 263 7.62 -8.33 -18.20
N GLU A 264 7.57 -9.47 -17.49
CA GLU A 264 7.19 -10.77 -18.06
C GLU A 264 5.70 -10.81 -18.41
N TYR A 265 4.83 -10.28 -17.54
CA TYR A 265 3.37 -10.38 -17.68
C TYR A 265 2.68 -9.02 -17.72
N LYS A 266 2.41 -8.54 -18.94
CA LYS A 266 1.58 -7.34 -19.17
C LYS A 266 0.16 -7.47 -18.61
N SER A 267 -0.37 -8.69 -18.56
CA SER A 267 -1.68 -9.06 -18.03
C SER A 267 -1.61 -10.48 -17.43
N ILE A 268 -2.62 -10.85 -16.63
CA ILE A 268 -2.76 -12.19 -16.04
C ILE A 268 -3.80 -12.93 -16.88
N GLU A 269 -3.33 -13.88 -17.70
CA GLU A 269 -4.12 -14.56 -18.73
C GLU A 269 -4.37 -16.04 -18.43
N ASN A 270 -3.65 -16.63 -17.47
CA ASN A 270 -3.79 -18.02 -17.06
C ASN A 270 -3.54 -18.19 -15.55
N SER A 271 -3.77 -19.41 -15.05
CA SER A 271 -3.71 -19.72 -13.63
C SER A 271 -2.29 -19.66 -13.08
N ASP A 272 -1.27 -20.06 -13.86
CA ASP A 272 0.13 -20.02 -13.42
C ASP A 272 0.59 -18.58 -13.17
N GLN A 273 0.23 -17.65 -14.04
CA GLN A 273 0.50 -16.22 -13.86
C GLN A 273 -0.23 -15.64 -12.65
N LEU A 274 -1.46 -16.10 -12.39
CA LEU A 274 -2.21 -15.71 -11.21
C LEU A 274 -1.56 -16.25 -9.93
N VAL A 275 -1.11 -17.50 -9.91
CA VAL A 275 -0.40 -18.11 -8.79
C VAL A 275 0.85 -17.32 -8.46
N LYS A 276 1.69 -16.99 -9.46
CA LYS A 276 2.86 -16.14 -9.27
C LYS A 276 2.51 -14.77 -8.66
N TYR A 277 1.43 -14.15 -9.13
CA TYR A 277 0.97 -12.89 -8.56
C TYR A 277 0.48 -13.01 -7.11
N MET A 278 -0.17 -14.13 -6.75
CA MET A 278 -0.57 -14.44 -5.37
C MET A 278 0.63 -14.72 -4.46
N GLU A 279 1.67 -15.40 -4.95
CA GLU A 279 2.92 -15.62 -4.22
C GLU A 279 3.61 -14.29 -3.86
N LEU A 280 3.66 -13.35 -4.81
CA LEU A 280 4.19 -12.00 -4.56
C LEU A 280 3.39 -11.25 -3.49
N ALA A 281 2.06 -11.44 -3.46
CA ALA A 281 1.20 -10.86 -2.44
C ALA A 281 1.51 -11.43 -1.05
N VAL A 282 1.67 -12.75 -0.96
CA VAL A 282 2.00 -13.43 0.31
C VAL A 282 3.38 -13.02 0.82
N GLU A 283 4.39 -12.98 -0.06
CA GLU A 283 5.73 -12.53 0.32
C GLU A 283 5.72 -11.07 0.82
N TYR A 284 4.92 -10.20 0.21
CA TYR A 284 4.70 -8.84 0.72
C TYR A 284 4.09 -8.84 2.12
N TRP A 285 3.00 -9.56 2.32
CA TRP A 285 2.30 -9.60 3.62
C TRP A 285 3.16 -10.19 4.74
N GLU A 286 3.99 -11.20 4.45
CA GLU A 286 4.95 -11.76 5.39
C GLU A 286 5.99 -10.71 5.82
N LYS A 287 6.54 -9.93 4.88
CA LYS A 287 7.46 -8.83 5.21
C LYS A 287 6.80 -7.75 6.06
N GLN A 288 5.54 -7.41 5.76
CA GLN A 288 4.77 -6.43 6.54
C GLN A 288 4.51 -6.94 7.96
N LYS A 289 4.17 -8.22 8.11
CA LYS A 289 4.02 -8.89 9.41
C LYS A 289 5.32 -8.86 10.21
N GLU A 290 6.43 -9.31 9.63
CA GLU A 290 7.73 -9.33 10.31
C GLU A 290 8.14 -7.94 10.81
N LYS A 291 7.88 -6.92 10.00
CA LYS A 291 8.18 -5.53 10.38
C LYS A 291 7.27 -5.05 11.49
N TYR A 292 5.97 -5.36 11.42
CA TYR A 292 5.02 -5.05 12.50
C TYR A 292 5.47 -5.68 13.83
N GLU A 293 5.80 -6.98 13.83
CA GLU A 293 6.28 -7.69 15.03
C GLU A 293 7.54 -7.04 15.62
N LYS A 294 8.48 -6.58 14.78
CA LYS A 294 9.68 -5.85 15.23
C LYS A 294 9.34 -4.51 15.87
N VAL A 295 8.43 -3.73 15.27
CA VAL A 295 8.01 -2.43 15.79
C VAL A 295 7.25 -2.59 17.11
N SER A 296 6.23 -3.45 17.14
CA SER A 296 5.41 -3.67 18.34
C SER A 296 6.22 -4.30 19.49
N GLY A 297 7.15 -5.20 19.18
CA GLY A 297 8.08 -5.76 20.17
C GLY A 297 9.03 -4.73 20.78
N THR A 298 9.44 -3.73 19.99
CA THR A 298 10.29 -2.63 20.48
C THR A 298 9.51 -1.70 21.40
N ASN A 299 8.25 -1.38 21.06
CA ASN A 299 7.37 -0.51 21.85
C ASN A 299 7.01 -1.13 23.22
N LYS A 300 6.85 -2.46 23.29
CA LYS A 300 6.57 -3.18 24.55
C LYS A 300 7.74 -3.22 25.54
N ASN A 301 8.97 -3.03 25.07
CA ASN A 301 10.17 -3.01 25.93
C ASN A 301 10.55 -1.60 26.43
N GLN A 302 9.83 -0.57 25.99
CA GLN A 302 10.03 0.83 26.39
C GLN A 302 8.91 1.38 27.29
N SER A 303 7.89 0.55 27.60
CA SER A 303 6.78 0.84 28.52
C SER A 303 6.94 0.10 29.84
#